data_AF-A0A929RYH9-F1
#
_entry.id   AF-A0A929RYH9-F1
#
_cell.length_a   1.000
_cell.length_b   1.000
_cell.length_c   1.000
_cell.angle_alpha   90.00
_cell.angle_beta   90.00
_cell.angle_gamma   90.00
#
_symmetry.space_group_name_H-M   'P 1'
#
loop_
_entity.id
_entity.type
_entity.pdbx_description
1 polymer ?
#
loop_
_entity_poly.entity_id
_entity_poly.type
_entity_poly.pdbx_seq_one_letter_code
_entity_poly.pdbx_strand_id
1 'polypeptide(L)' 'MKKITLSYEQAVNRLQTIVDALDNGELELDQLSAHLKEAQDLLKYCKKRLQQTEKDVQIILQDGEE' A
#
# COMPACT_ATOMS: atom_id res chain seq x y z
N MET A 1 5.76 -23.78 -1.71
CA MET A 1 5.19 -22.61 -2.42
C MET A 1 5.26 -21.42 -1.47
N LYS A 2 6.10 -20.41 -1.74
CA LYS A 2 6.19 -19.20 -0.89
C LYS A 2 4.90 -18.40 -1.05
N LYS A 3 4.14 -18.21 0.03
CA LYS A 3 3.09 -17.18 0.09
C LYS A 3 3.79 -15.85 -0.17
N ILE A 4 3.58 -15.27 -1.35
CA ILE A 4 4.07 -13.94 -1.68
C ILE A 4 3.19 -12.97 -0.92
N THR A 5 3.62 -12.61 0.28
CA THR A 5 3.04 -11.49 1.02
C THR A 5 3.52 -10.23 0.31
N LEU A 6 2.60 -9.45 -0.26
CA LEU A 6 2.91 -8.19 -0.94
C LEU A 6 3.77 -7.30 -0.01
N SER A 7 4.97 -6.88 -0.43
CA SER A 7 5.78 -5.99 0.40
C SER A 7 5.21 -4.56 0.37
N TYR A 8 5.59 -3.73 1.36
CA TYR A 8 5.19 -2.32 1.37
C TYR A 8 5.70 -1.59 0.12
N GLU A 9 6.96 -1.83 -0.25
CA GLU A 9 7.58 -1.26 -1.46
C GLU A 9 6.85 -1.71 -2.73
N GLN A 10 6.45 -2.97 -2.83
CA GLN A 10 5.66 -3.47 -3.96
C GLN A 10 4.29 -2.79 -4.04
N ALA A 11 3.63 -2.56 -2.90
CA ALA A 11 2.35 -1.86 -2.86
C ALA A 11 2.49 -0.41 -3.33
N VAL A 12 3.55 0.28 -2.91
CA VAL A 12 3.85 1.66 -3.34
C VAL A 12 4.20 1.72 -4.83
N ASN A 13 5.06 0.82 -5.31
CA ASN A 13 5.38 0.74 -6.74
C ASN A 13 4.14 0.50 -7.59
N ARG A 14 3.23 -0.37 -7.14
CA ARG A 14 1.99 -0.64 -7.84
C ARG A 14 1.07 0.59 -7.86
N LEU A 15 0.98 1.33 -6.76
CA LEU A 15 0.26 2.61 -6.71
C LEU A 15 0.84 3.61 -7.72
N GLN A 16 2.17 3.72 -7.80
CA GLN A 16 2.82 4.60 -8.77
C GLN A 16 2.46 4.21 -10.21
N THR A 17 2.50 2.93 -10.54
CA THR A 17 2.09 2.44 -11.88
C THR A 17 0.64 2.80 -12.21
N ILE A 18 -0.26 2.72 -11.23
CA ILE A 18 -1.66 3.10 -11.43
C ILE A 18 -1.79 4.60 -11.70
N VAL A 19 -1.05 5.44 -10.97
CA VAL A 19 -1.01 6.89 -11.19
C VAL A 19 -0.43 7.24 -12.56
N ASP A 20 0.68 6.62 -12.95
CA ASP A 20 1.29 6.86 -14.26
C ASP A 20 0.34 6.51 -15.40
N ALA A 21 -0.38 5.38 -15.30
CA ALA A 21 -1.38 4.97 -16.29
C ALA A 21 -2.58 5.93 -16.36
N LEU A 22 -2.98 6.51 -15.23
CA LEU A 22 -4.02 7.54 -15.16
C LEU A 22 -3.56 8.84 -15.83
N ASP A 23 -2.36 9.31 -15.52
CA ASP A 23 -1.80 10.56 -16.05
C ASP A 23 -1.52 10.50 -17.55
N ASN A 24 -1.09 9.33 -18.05
CA ASN A 24 -0.88 9.12 -19.48
C ASN A 24 -2.19 8.95 -20.28
N GLY A 25 -3.34 8.86 -19.60
CA GLY A 25 -4.63 8.65 -20.25
C GLY A 25 -4.75 7.31 -20.96
N GLU A 26 -3.98 6.31 -20.54
CA GLU A 26 -3.92 4.97 -21.16
C GLU A 26 -5.08 4.06 -20.72
N LEU A 27 -5.93 4.53 -19.80
CA LEU A 27 -6.99 3.74 -19.19
C LEU A 27 -8.36 4.03 -19.82
N GLU A 28 -9.01 2.98 -20.29
CA GLU A 28 -10.41 3.03 -20.69
C GLU A 28 -11.34 3.18 -19.47
N LEU A 29 -12.58 3.65 -19.68
CA LEU A 29 -13.54 3.95 -18.61
C LEU A 29 -13.79 2.76 -17.65
N ASP A 30 -13.89 1.55 -18.21
CA ASP A 30 -14.08 0.31 -17.43
C ASP A 30 -12.81 -0.07 -16.64
N GLN A 31 -11.64 0.20 -17.21
CA GLN A 31 -10.36 -0.05 -16.55
C GLN A 31 -10.12 0.93 -15.41
N LEU A 32 -10.55 2.18 -15.55
CA LEU A 32 -10.44 3.23 -14.54
C LEU A 32 -11.04 2.76 -13.20
N SER A 33 -12.25 2.20 -13.24
CA SER A 33 -12.96 1.71 -12.06
C SER A 33 -12.22 0.56 -11.36
N ALA A 34 -11.63 -0.34 -12.14
CA ALA A 34 -10.84 -1.46 -11.61
C ALA A 34 -9.53 -0.97 -10.97
N HIS A 35 -8.80 -0.08 -11.63
CA HIS A 35 -7.54 0.47 -11.13
C HIS A 35 -7.76 1.32 -9.87
N LEU A 36 -8.86 2.08 -9.81
CA LEU A 36 -9.22 2.85 -8.62
C LEU A 36 -9.50 1.96 -7.41
N LYS A 37 -10.19 0.84 -7.63
CA LYS A 37 -10.47 -0.15 -6.59
C LYS A 37 -9.19 -0.81 -6.10
N GLU A 38 -8.31 -1.18 -7.01
CA GLU A 38 -6.99 -1.71 -6.69
C GLU A 38 -6.17 -0.69 -5.86
N ALA A 39 -6.12 0.57 -6.29
CA ALA A 39 -5.44 1.63 -5.56
C ALA A 39 -5.99 1.82 -4.15
N GLN A 40 -7.32 1.76 -3.96
CA GLN A 40 -7.93 1.80 -2.63
C GLN A 40 -7.46 0.66 -1.73
N ASP A 41 -7.40 -0.56 -2.25
CA ASP A 41 -6.98 -1.72 -1.45
C ASP A 41 -5.48 -1.68 -1.12
N LEU A 42 -4.65 -1.20 -2.04
CA LEU A 42 -3.23 -0.93 -1.79
C LEU A 42 -3.03 0.15 -0.71
N LEU A 43 -3.80 1.24 -0.77
CA LEU A 43 -3.76 2.30 0.24
C LEU A 43 -4.16 1.78 1.62
N LYS A 44 -5.21 0.95 1.71
CA LYS A 44 -5.60 0.30 2.98
C LYS A 44 -4.50 -0.60 3.50
N TYR A 45 -3.85 -1.36 2.64
CA TYR A 45 -2.71 -2.20 3.01
C TYR A 45 -1.55 -1.38 3.57
N CYS A 46 -1.13 -0.33 2.86
CA CYS A 46 -0.06 0.56 3.29
C CYS A 46 -0.38 1.24 4.63
N LYS A 47 -1.60 1.75 4.81
CA LYS A 47 -2.03 2.37 6.06
C LYS A 47 -1.98 1.38 7.22
N LYS A 48 -2.47 0.15 7.01
CA LYS A 48 -2.42 -0.90 8.05
C LYS A 48 -0.98 -1.25 8.44
N ARG A 49 -0.07 -1.34 7.47
CA ARG A 49 1.35 -1.58 7.72
C ARG A 49 1.97 -0.45 8.55
N LEU A 50 1.72 0.80 8.17
CA LEU A 50 2.21 1.97 8.92
C LEU A 50 1.69 1.98 10.37
N GLN A 51 0.39 1.74 10.56
CA GLN A 51 -0.20 1.66 11.91
C GLN A 51 0.39 0.53 12.75
N GLN A 52 0.69 -0.62 12.14
CA GLN A 52 1.35 -1.71 12.85
C GLN A 52 2.76 -1.31 13.25
N THR A 53 3.53 -0.73 12.33
CA THR A 53 4.89 -0.27 12.62
C THR A 53 4.92 0.82 13.70
N GLU A 54 3.98 1.77 13.68
CA GLU A 54 3.86 2.80 14.71
C GLU A 54 3.59 2.19 16.10
N LYS A 55 2.69 1.20 16.18
CA LYS A 55 2.44 0.46 17.43
C LYS A 55 3.66 -0.29 17.91
N ASP A 56 4.35 -0.99 17.02
CA ASP A 56 5.54 -1.76 17.37
C ASP A 56 6.64 -0.82 17.91
N VAL A 57 6.84 0.35 17.27
CA VAL A 57 7.78 1.38 17.74
C VAL A 57 7.35 1.93 19.11
N GLN A 58 6.06 2.21 19.31
CA GLN A 58 5.56 2.71 20.59
C GLN A 58 5.83 1.71 21.73
N ILE A 59 5.61 0.41 21.49
CA ILE A 59 5.88 -0.65 22.48
C ILE A 59 7.38 -0.68 22.81
N ILE A 60 8.25 -0.67 21.80
CA ILE A 60 9.71 -0.69 22.00
C ILE A 60 10.18 0.50 22.83
N LEU A 61 9.63 1.70 22.58
CA LEU A 61 9.98 2.90 23.33
C LEU A 61 9.45 2.84 24.77
N GLN A 62 8.24 2.29 24.98
CA GLN A 62 7.64 2.17 26.31
C GLN A 62 8.34 1.12 27.19
N ASP A 63 8.81 0.01 26.61
CA ASP A 63 9.62 -1.01 27.31
C ASP A 63 11.05 -0.51 27.62
N GLY A 64 11.52 0.57 26.97
CA GLY A 64 12.83 1.17 27.19
C GLY A 64 12.89 2.24 28.28
N GLU A 65 11.75 2.55 28.93
CA GLU A 65 11.63 3.57 29.99
C GLU A 65 11.67 2.98 31.42
N GLU A 66 12.17 1.74 31.60
CA GLU A 66 12.50 1.16 32.92
C GLU A 66 13.99 1.29 33.29
#